data_AF-A0A1F5LIR6-F1
#
_entry.id   AF-A0A1F5LIR6-F1
#
_cell.length_a   1.000
_cell.length_b   1.000
_cell.length_c   1.000
_cell.angle_alpha   90.00
_cell.angle_beta   90.00
_cell.angle_gamma   90.00
#
_symmetry.space_group_name_H-M   'P 1'
#
loop_
_entity.id
_entity.type
_entity.pdbx_description
1 polymer ?
#
loop_
_entity_poly.entity_id
_entity_poly.type
_entity_poly.pdbx_seq_one_letter_code
_entity_poly.pdbx_strand_id
1 'polypeptide(L)'
;MLRDSDIDLLNHHLSSLSTEQQKQHDNLQGLLGQFKSLLDDYSSLKSDYEEVKEGRDKYKRQARGQERNPFVLVLVDGDGYLFKEHFLKNSSEGGIDAARELSDSVRELMHSTMGVQAEQCQIMVRVYANVLGLSKALARAGLVGHEARSLSPFTSSFTRAQALFDFVDAAEKKEGSDYKIRGIEQGRSDRITLIKAAGFHREFEALDLPIKELPTVFMNTPLLNSKPPTGPAASKAISGTHTSNSTNGSNGTHGTIGIKTVCKHFQKGICKFGNSCNKQHVMPNQSLNHTPNPPSSKYSGDSPEHGSPKHMWSSPTVGRTEEFFRTVLPLPSIKTEEFIPVTKDGHRIDPYIPSPSGAAFDEYHSRAKEAKVCNSYHLSGECGDMSCPYDHSDVSDTIIEVLRFMLLQHPCSRAGACRSIKCYMGHLCQKPGCKAVKSWQCRFNQAAHTLDLKVARWDVPSDQSEIDQWSISDDSPRAPSPRSFFAA
;
A
#
# COMPACT_ATOMS: atom_id res chain seq x y z
N MET A 1 -69.47 -0.09 56.81
CA MET A 1 -68.78 1.21 56.85
C MET A 1 -67.34 0.94 56.46
N LEU A 2 -66.79 1.70 55.50
CA LEU A 2 -65.37 1.63 55.16
C LEU A 2 -64.55 2.03 56.40
N ARG A 3 -63.44 1.34 56.67
CA ARG A 3 -62.56 1.69 57.79
C ARG A 3 -61.74 2.90 57.40
N ASP A 4 -61.58 3.86 58.30
CA ASP A 4 -60.82 5.09 58.04
C ASP A 4 -59.38 4.79 57.57
N SER A 5 -58.79 3.69 58.06
CA SER A 5 -57.49 3.19 57.61
C SER A 5 -57.41 2.87 56.11
N ASP A 6 -58.51 2.37 55.54
CA ASP A 6 -58.56 1.99 54.12
C ASP A 6 -58.67 3.26 53.24
N ILE A 7 -59.33 4.31 53.75
CA ILE A 7 -59.45 5.63 53.09
C ILE A 7 -58.11 6.37 53.11
N ASP A 8 -57.41 6.35 54.24
CA ASP A 8 -56.10 7.01 54.37
C ASP A 8 -55.03 6.38 53.45
N LEU A 9 -55.03 5.05 53.33
CA LEU A 9 -54.17 4.33 52.38
C LEU A 9 -54.43 4.74 50.92
N LEU A 10 -55.70 4.84 50.54
CA LEU A 10 -56.11 5.27 49.19
C LEU A 10 -55.71 6.73 48.92
N ASN A 11 -55.88 7.64 49.88
CA ASN A 11 -55.44 9.04 49.76
C ASN A 11 -53.92 9.16 49.59
N HIS A 12 -53.15 8.33 50.31
CA HIS A 12 -51.70 8.30 50.17
C HIS A 12 -51.26 7.78 48.78
N HIS A 13 -51.94 6.75 48.26
CA HIS A 13 -51.69 6.26 46.91
C HIS A 13 -52.04 7.29 45.83
N LEU A 14 -53.16 7.99 45.98
CA LEU A 14 -53.59 9.04 45.05
C LEU A 14 -52.59 10.21 45.03
N SER A 15 -52.09 10.61 46.20
CA SER A 15 -51.08 11.66 46.33
C SER A 15 -49.76 11.26 45.68
N SER A 16 -49.32 10.01 45.90
CA SER A 16 -48.12 9.46 45.26
C SER A 16 -48.23 9.45 43.73
N LEU A 17 -49.36 8.99 43.19
CA LEU A 17 -49.62 8.99 41.75
C LEU A 17 -49.62 10.41 41.16
N SER A 18 -50.23 11.37 41.87
CA SER A 18 -50.22 12.77 41.45
C SER A 18 -48.80 13.36 41.40
N THR A 19 -47.96 13.05 42.40
CA THR A 19 -46.56 13.51 42.41
C THR A 19 -45.72 12.88 41.29
N GLU A 20 -45.93 11.60 40.99
CA GLU A 20 -45.22 10.92 39.90
C GLU A 20 -45.66 11.47 38.53
N GLN A 21 -46.96 11.75 38.35
CA GLN A 21 -47.48 12.37 37.14
C GLN A 21 -46.88 13.77 36.92
N GLN A 22 -46.79 14.59 37.98
CA GLN A 22 -46.18 15.91 37.89
C GLN A 22 -44.70 15.81 37.51
N LYS A 23 -43.96 14.89 38.13
CA LYS A 23 -42.55 14.65 37.81
C LYS A 23 -42.34 14.18 36.38
N GLN A 24 -43.21 13.32 35.86
CA GLN A 24 -43.18 12.92 34.45
C GLN A 24 -43.43 14.10 33.51
N HIS A 25 -44.38 14.98 33.86
CA HIS A 25 -44.66 16.18 33.09
C HIS A 25 -43.45 17.13 33.04
N ASP A 26 -42.83 17.39 34.19
CA ASP A 26 -41.65 18.27 34.30
C ASP A 26 -40.46 17.71 33.52
N ASN A 27 -40.22 16.39 33.59
CA ASN A 27 -39.18 15.72 32.82
C ASN A 27 -39.40 15.85 31.31
N LEU A 28 -40.64 15.67 30.85
CA LEU A 28 -40.99 15.75 29.44
C LEU A 28 -40.83 17.18 28.92
N GLN A 29 -41.22 18.18 29.72
CA GLN A 29 -40.99 19.59 29.41
C GLN A 29 -39.50 19.93 29.35
N GLY A 30 -38.69 19.37 30.25
CA GLY A 30 -37.23 19.49 30.21
C GLY A 30 -36.61 18.88 28.95
N LEU A 31 -37.08 17.69 28.54
CA LEU A 31 -36.62 17.02 27.33
C LEU A 31 -36.97 17.80 26.06
N LEU A 32 -38.18 18.37 25.99
CA LEU A 32 -38.58 19.25 24.89
C LEU A 32 -37.72 20.51 24.81
N GLY A 33 -37.34 21.08 25.97
CA GLY A 33 -36.42 22.21 26.04
C GLY A 33 -35.03 21.87 25.47
N GLN A 34 -34.49 20.70 25.82
CA GLN A 34 -33.21 20.23 25.28
C GLN A 34 -33.28 20.00 23.77
N PHE A 35 -34.37 19.41 23.28
CA PHE A 35 -34.56 19.16 21.85
C PHE A 35 -34.63 20.47 21.06
N LYS A 36 -35.29 21.50 21.61
CA LYS A 36 -35.34 22.83 21.00
C LYS A 36 -33.96 23.47 20.93
N SER A 37 -33.19 23.43 22.02
CA SER A 37 -31.80 23.94 22.02
C SER A 37 -30.94 23.25 20.98
N LEU A 38 -31.08 21.93 20.83
CA LEU A 38 -30.30 21.15 19.86
C LEU A 38 -30.68 21.50 18.41
N LEU A 39 -31.95 21.80 18.14
CA LEU A 39 -32.39 22.27 16.82
C LEU A 39 -31.82 23.65 16.50
N ASP A 40 -31.78 24.55 17.48
CA ASP A 40 -31.19 25.88 17.32
C ASP A 40 -29.68 25.77 17.04
N ASP A 41 -28.95 24.94 17.80
CA ASP A 41 -27.52 24.68 17.60
C ASP A 41 -27.22 24.09 16.21
N TYR A 42 -28.03 23.12 15.78
CA TYR A 42 -27.91 22.53 14.44
C TYR A 42 -28.15 23.55 13.33
N SER A 43 -29.14 24.44 13.51
CA SER A 43 -29.42 25.50 12.52
C SER A 43 -28.27 26.48 12.38
N SER A 44 -27.64 26.87 13.50
CA SER A 44 -26.45 27.72 13.51
C SER A 44 -25.27 27.04 12.82
N LEU A 45 -24.99 25.78 13.18
CA LEU A 45 -23.87 25.03 12.60
C LEU A 45 -24.04 24.80 11.09
N LYS A 46 -25.27 24.57 10.63
CA LYS A 46 -25.59 24.45 9.21
C LYS A 46 -25.30 25.75 8.46
N SER A 47 -25.69 26.90 9.03
CA SER A 47 -25.39 28.22 8.46
C SER A 47 -23.88 28.45 8.33
N ASP A 48 -23.12 28.15 9.38
CA ASP A 48 -21.65 28.31 9.38
C ASP A 48 -20.99 27.41 8.31
N TYR A 49 -21.48 26.19 8.14
CA TYR A 49 -20.97 25.26 7.13
C TYR A 49 -21.24 25.75 5.70
N GLU A 50 -22.43 26.29 5.44
CA GLU A 50 -22.79 26.85 4.13
C GLU A 50 -21.89 28.05 3.79
N GLU A 51 -21.63 28.95 4.74
CA GLU A 51 -20.72 30.09 4.56
C GLU A 51 -19.28 29.65 4.22
N VAL A 52 -18.74 28.67 4.96
CA VAL A 52 -17.38 28.14 4.72
C VAL A 52 -17.29 27.47 3.35
N LYS A 53 -18.32 26.71 2.95
CA LYS A 53 -18.39 26.05 1.65
C LYS A 53 -18.40 27.06 0.50
N GLU A 54 -19.21 28.12 0.61
CA GLU A 54 -19.25 29.20 -0.38
C GLU A 54 -17.92 29.96 -0.47
N GLY A 55 -17.29 30.24 0.68
CA GLY A 55 -15.96 30.85 0.74
C GLY A 55 -14.91 30.02 0.00
N ARG A 56 -14.91 28.70 0.21
CA ARG A 56 -14.01 27.77 -0.47
C ARG A 56 -14.25 27.73 -1.99
N ASP A 57 -15.50 27.69 -2.40
CA ASP A 57 -15.86 27.59 -3.82
C ASP A 57 -15.58 28.91 -4.56
N LYS A 58 -15.74 30.05 -3.89
CA LYS A 58 -15.29 31.37 -4.37
C LYS A 58 -13.77 31.42 -4.54
N TYR A 59 -13.00 30.93 -3.55
CA TYR A 59 -11.54 30.86 -3.62
C TYR A 59 -11.08 29.93 -4.77
N LYS A 60 -11.74 28.78 -4.96
CA LYS A 60 -11.49 27.87 -6.08
C LYS A 60 -11.78 28.51 -7.44
N ARG A 61 -12.86 29.29 -7.56
CA ARG A 61 -13.19 30.02 -8.80
C ARG A 61 -12.17 31.13 -9.08
N GLN A 62 -11.76 31.88 -8.06
CA GLN A 62 -10.71 32.90 -8.17
C GLN A 62 -9.35 32.29 -8.53
N ALA A 63 -9.01 31.12 -7.98
CA ALA A 63 -7.76 30.41 -8.28
C ALA A 63 -7.71 29.74 -9.67
N ARG A 64 -8.87 29.56 -10.34
CA ARG A 64 -8.94 29.04 -11.72
C ARG A 64 -8.69 30.11 -12.79
N GLY A 65 -8.72 31.40 -12.42
CA GLY A 65 -8.54 32.53 -13.34
C GLY A 65 -7.11 33.07 -13.45
N GLN A 66 -6.16 32.56 -12.67
CA GLN A 66 -4.75 32.84 -12.90
C GLN A 66 -4.20 31.82 -13.90
N GLU A 67 -3.90 32.28 -15.13
CA GLU A 67 -3.00 31.57 -16.03
C GLU A 67 -1.71 31.27 -15.27
N ARG A 68 -1.53 30.02 -14.85
CA ARG A 68 -0.24 29.57 -14.33
C ARG A 68 0.72 29.63 -15.49
N ASN A 69 1.84 30.34 -15.33
CA ASN A 69 2.96 30.27 -16.27
C ASN A 69 3.23 28.79 -16.57
N PRO A 70 3.07 28.33 -17.82
CA PRO A 70 3.26 26.93 -18.14
C PRO A 70 4.71 26.56 -17.82
N PHE A 71 4.94 25.37 -17.26
CA PHE A 71 6.28 24.91 -16.93
C PHE A 71 6.46 23.44 -17.31
N VAL A 72 7.70 23.09 -17.64
CA VAL A 72 8.16 21.73 -17.92
C VAL A 72 8.98 21.28 -16.73
N LEU A 73 8.61 20.13 -16.15
CA LEU A 73 9.33 19.51 -15.05
C LEU A 73 10.21 18.38 -15.58
N VAL A 74 11.51 18.44 -15.29
CA VAL A 74 12.50 17.44 -15.62
C VAL A 74 12.98 16.79 -14.33
N LEU A 75 12.73 15.48 -14.19
CA LEU A 75 13.21 14.69 -13.06
C LEU A 75 14.38 13.82 -13.50
N VAL A 76 15.48 13.87 -12.76
CA VAL A 76 16.71 13.12 -13.09
C VAL A 76 17.10 12.26 -11.89
N ASP A 77 17.29 10.96 -12.10
CA ASP A 77 17.96 10.09 -11.13
C ASP A 77 19.48 10.27 -11.26
N GLY A 78 20.09 11.07 -10.39
CA GLY A 78 21.52 11.35 -10.47
C GLY A 78 22.42 10.17 -10.10
N ASP A 79 21.88 9.08 -9.52
CA ASP A 79 22.65 7.86 -9.26
C ASP A 79 22.79 6.99 -10.53
N GLY A 80 21.75 6.91 -11.37
CA GLY A 80 21.77 6.22 -12.65
C GLY A 80 22.22 7.06 -13.86
N TYR A 81 22.05 8.38 -13.80
CA TYR A 81 22.27 9.30 -14.93
C TYR A 81 23.40 10.28 -14.60
N LEU A 82 24.64 9.80 -14.71
CA LEU A 82 25.83 10.59 -14.40
C LEU A 82 26.07 11.69 -15.44
N PHE A 83 26.37 12.90 -14.96
CA PHE A 83 26.85 14.00 -15.80
C PHE A 83 28.21 13.65 -16.43
N LYS A 84 28.49 14.25 -17.59
CA LYS A 84 29.78 14.03 -18.28
C LYS A 84 30.99 14.39 -17.41
N GLU A 85 32.08 13.67 -17.68
CA GLU A 85 33.33 13.78 -16.94
C GLU A 85 33.89 15.21 -16.90
N HIS A 86 33.78 15.99 -17.97
CA HIS A 86 34.28 17.37 -17.99
C HIS A 86 33.49 18.30 -17.05
N PHE A 87 32.19 18.07 -16.87
CA PHE A 87 31.39 18.80 -15.88
C PHE A 87 31.78 18.38 -14.45
N LEU A 88 31.95 17.08 -14.21
CA LEU A 88 32.30 16.58 -12.87
C LEU A 88 33.71 17.02 -12.42
N LYS A 89 34.68 17.03 -13.33
CA LYS A 89 36.07 17.43 -13.05
C LYS A 89 36.22 18.92 -12.77
N ASN A 90 35.38 19.76 -13.37
CA ASN A 90 35.41 21.22 -13.20
C ASN A 90 34.64 21.71 -11.96
N SER A 91 34.13 20.79 -11.13
CA SER A 91 33.53 21.09 -9.82
C SER A 91 32.48 22.21 -9.90
N SER A 92 32.69 23.37 -9.28
CA SER A 92 31.74 24.48 -9.30
C SER A 92 31.43 25.02 -10.70
N GLU A 93 32.44 25.30 -11.52
CA GLU A 93 32.22 25.77 -12.91
C GLU A 93 31.48 24.72 -13.73
N GLY A 94 31.85 23.46 -13.54
CA GLY A 94 31.20 22.35 -14.22
C GLY A 94 29.73 22.16 -13.83
N GLY A 95 29.32 22.48 -12.60
CA GLY A 95 27.92 22.47 -12.20
C GLY A 95 27.10 23.58 -12.86
N ILE A 96 27.69 24.76 -13.05
CA ILE A 96 27.06 25.89 -13.77
C ILE A 96 26.89 25.53 -15.24
N ASP A 97 27.96 25.05 -15.88
CA ASP A 97 27.95 24.67 -17.28
C ASP A 97 26.98 23.51 -17.54
N ALA A 98 26.93 22.51 -16.66
CA ALA A 98 25.98 21.40 -16.77
C ALA A 98 24.52 21.84 -16.69
N ALA A 99 24.20 22.81 -15.82
CA ALA A 99 22.85 23.35 -15.71
C ALA A 99 22.45 24.13 -16.97
N ARG A 100 23.37 24.91 -17.54
CA ARG A 100 23.16 25.64 -18.79
C ARG A 100 22.94 24.68 -19.96
N GLU A 101 23.84 23.72 -20.14
CA GLU A 101 23.75 22.72 -21.22
C GLU A 101 22.45 21.90 -21.14
N LEU A 102 22.02 21.54 -19.92
CA LEU A 102 20.76 20.83 -19.71
C LEU A 102 19.54 21.70 -20.05
N SER A 103 19.55 22.98 -19.65
CA SER A 103 18.51 23.94 -20.03
C SER A 103 18.41 24.07 -21.56
N ASP A 104 19.54 24.25 -22.24
CA ASP A 104 19.58 24.44 -23.69
C ASP A 104 19.10 23.18 -24.43
N SER A 105 19.55 22.00 -23.98
CA SER A 105 19.12 20.71 -24.53
C SER A 105 17.62 20.46 -24.34
N VAL A 106 17.07 20.78 -23.16
CA VAL A 106 15.63 20.66 -22.89
C VAL A 106 14.83 21.66 -23.71
N ARG A 107 15.33 22.88 -23.89
CA ARG A 107 14.67 23.91 -24.70
C ARG A 107 14.62 23.52 -26.18
N GLU A 108 15.70 23.00 -26.74
CA GLU A 108 15.73 22.46 -28.10
C GLU A 108 14.70 21.32 -28.28
N LEU A 109 14.65 20.42 -27.29
CA LEU A 109 13.68 19.34 -27.25
C LEU A 109 12.23 19.84 -27.18
N MET A 110 11.97 20.90 -26.42
CA MET A 110 10.65 21.54 -26.36
C MET A 110 10.27 22.21 -27.68
N HIS A 111 11.20 22.91 -28.35
CA HIS A 111 10.94 23.49 -29.66
C HIS A 111 10.60 22.41 -30.71
N SER A 112 11.26 21.24 -30.65
CA SER A 112 10.97 20.12 -31.54
C SER A 112 9.59 19.48 -31.31
N THR A 113 9.07 19.53 -30.08
CA THR A 113 7.81 18.85 -29.69
C THR A 113 6.60 19.79 -29.69
N MET A 114 6.78 21.06 -29.32
CA MET A 114 5.68 22.01 -29.02
C MET A 114 5.73 23.33 -29.82
N GLY A 115 6.74 23.53 -30.68
CA GLY A 115 6.84 24.72 -31.54
C GLY A 115 6.90 26.05 -30.76
N VAL A 116 6.09 27.02 -31.18
CA VAL A 116 6.07 28.41 -30.65
C VAL A 116 5.64 28.49 -29.16
N GLN A 117 4.92 27.47 -28.65
CA GLN A 117 4.51 27.42 -27.24
C GLN A 117 5.66 27.11 -26.26
N ALA A 118 6.83 26.69 -26.78
CA ALA A 118 8.00 26.41 -25.95
C ALA A 118 8.59 27.68 -25.30
N GLU A 119 8.46 28.85 -25.93
CA GLU A 119 9.06 30.10 -25.44
C GLU A 119 8.35 30.66 -24.20
N GLN A 120 7.08 30.31 -24.00
CA GLN A 120 6.27 30.75 -22.87
C GLN A 120 6.39 29.81 -21.66
N CYS A 121 7.12 28.71 -21.80
CA CYS A 121 7.23 27.68 -20.77
C CYS A 121 8.50 27.83 -19.92
N GLN A 122 8.38 27.79 -18.61
CA GLN A 122 9.52 27.74 -17.69
C GLN A 122 10.07 26.32 -17.56
N ILE A 123 11.39 26.15 -17.47
CA ILE A 123 12.02 24.83 -17.28
C ILE A 123 12.37 24.68 -15.80
N MET A 124 11.83 23.64 -15.17
CA MET A 124 12.12 23.25 -13.80
C MET A 124 12.85 21.91 -13.81
N VAL A 125 14.00 21.81 -13.14
CA VAL A 125 14.82 20.59 -13.11
C VAL A 125 15.04 20.15 -11.68
N ARG A 126 14.86 18.85 -11.42
CA ARG A 126 15.16 18.27 -10.12
C ARG A 126 15.95 16.98 -10.25
N VAL A 127 17.20 17.01 -9.79
CA VAL A 127 18.11 15.87 -9.78
C VAL A 127 18.08 15.25 -8.40
N TYR A 128 17.78 13.95 -8.30
CA TYR A 128 17.77 13.21 -7.04
C TYR A 128 18.93 12.22 -7.02
N ALA A 129 19.81 12.31 -6.03
CA ALA A 129 20.88 11.33 -5.86
C ALA A 129 21.23 11.13 -4.39
N ASN A 130 21.79 9.98 -4.06
CA ASN A 130 22.53 9.80 -2.81
C ASN A 130 23.88 10.52 -2.94
N VAL A 131 23.92 11.83 -2.65
CA VAL A 131 25.09 12.69 -2.90
C VAL A 131 26.36 12.15 -2.22
N LEU A 132 26.24 11.59 -1.02
CA LEU A 132 27.37 11.00 -0.30
C LEU A 132 27.87 9.71 -0.98
N GLY A 133 26.95 8.82 -1.35
CA GLY A 133 27.28 7.57 -2.05
C GLY A 133 27.90 7.83 -3.42
N LEU A 134 27.30 8.76 -4.17
CA LEU A 134 27.74 9.20 -5.47
C LEU A 134 29.12 9.87 -5.41
N SER A 135 29.36 10.78 -4.45
CA SER A 135 30.66 11.41 -4.26
C SER A 135 31.76 10.37 -4.01
N LYS A 136 31.49 9.33 -3.20
CA LYS A 136 32.45 8.23 -2.98
C LYS A 136 32.68 7.40 -4.24
N ALA A 137 31.66 7.18 -5.07
CA ALA A 137 31.77 6.42 -6.31
C ALA A 137 32.60 7.18 -7.36
N LEU A 138 32.34 8.47 -7.54
CA LEU A 138 33.08 9.34 -8.44
C LEU A 138 34.54 9.53 -8.00
N ALA A 139 34.80 9.58 -6.68
CA ALA A 139 36.16 9.64 -6.14
C ALA A 139 36.97 8.36 -6.47
N ARG A 140 36.35 7.17 -6.38
CA ARG A 140 37.00 5.91 -6.79
C ARG A 140 37.27 5.85 -8.30
N ALA A 141 36.46 6.53 -9.10
CA ALA A 141 36.63 6.65 -10.55
C ALA A 141 37.61 7.76 -10.96
N GLY A 142 38.17 8.54 -10.01
CA GLY A 142 39.09 9.64 -10.30
C GLY A 142 38.43 10.85 -10.96
N LEU A 143 37.10 10.99 -10.82
CA LEU A 143 36.32 12.07 -11.45
C LEU A 143 36.15 13.30 -10.54
N VAL A 144 36.25 13.09 -9.23
CA VAL A 144 36.22 14.14 -8.21
C VAL A 144 37.29 13.87 -7.16
N GLY A 145 37.54 14.81 -6.25
CA GLY A 145 38.49 14.64 -5.14
C GLY A 145 38.17 13.45 -4.23
N HIS A 146 39.16 13.04 -3.43
CA HIS A 146 39.06 11.88 -2.54
C HIS A 146 38.26 12.13 -1.25
N GLU A 147 37.89 13.38 -0.97
CA GLU A 147 37.09 13.71 0.22
C GLU A 147 35.64 13.26 0.06
N ALA A 148 35.00 12.90 1.18
CA ALA A 148 33.65 12.34 1.19
C ALA A 148 32.57 13.26 0.59
N ARG A 149 32.81 14.57 0.49
CA ARG A 149 31.90 15.57 -0.09
C ARG A 149 32.51 16.31 -1.29
N SER A 150 33.46 15.72 -2.00
CA SER A 150 34.10 16.36 -3.15
C SER A 150 33.14 16.74 -4.29
N LEU A 151 31.95 16.13 -4.35
CA LEU A 151 30.88 16.49 -5.30
C LEU A 151 30.06 17.71 -4.86
N SER A 152 30.13 18.14 -3.61
CA SER A 152 29.29 19.23 -3.08
C SER A 152 29.44 20.59 -3.79
N PRO A 153 30.63 21.02 -4.26
CA PRO A 153 30.72 22.30 -4.96
C PRO A 153 29.99 22.27 -6.31
N PHE A 154 29.98 21.11 -7.00
CA PHE A 154 29.23 20.87 -8.22
C PHE A 154 27.71 20.90 -7.98
N THR A 155 27.20 20.16 -6.99
CA THR A 155 25.74 20.13 -6.72
C THR A 155 25.21 21.49 -6.28
N SER A 156 26.00 22.21 -5.49
CA SER A 156 25.62 23.54 -5.02
C SER A 156 25.62 24.59 -6.13
N SER A 157 26.58 24.52 -7.06
CA SER A 157 26.66 25.47 -8.18
C SER A 157 25.61 25.16 -9.25
N PHE A 158 25.34 23.88 -9.53
CA PHE A 158 24.22 23.45 -10.37
C PHE A 158 22.87 24.00 -9.87
N THR A 159 22.60 23.86 -8.57
CA THR A 159 21.36 24.37 -7.94
C THR A 159 21.25 25.89 -8.03
N ARG A 160 22.36 26.62 -7.92
CA ARG A 160 22.35 28.09 -7.99
C ARG A 160 22.40 28.65 -9.41
N ALA A 161 22.74 27.84 -10.41
CA ALA A 161 22.96 28.30 -11.77
C ALA A 161 21.68 28.77 -12.47
N GLN A 162 20.52 28.22 -12.11
CA GLN A 162 19.21 28.56 -12.66
C GLN A 162 18.16 28.55 -11.56
N ALA A 163 17.19 29.48 -11.60
CA ALA A 163 16.26 29.72 -10.49
C ALA A 163 15.32 28.55 -10.15
N LEU A 164 15.09 27.63 -11.08
CA LEU A 164 14.19 26.47 -10.93
C LEU A 164 14.92 25.13 -11.00
N PHE A 165 16.23 25.11 -10.73
CA PHE A 165 17.06 23.92 -10.78
C PHE A 165 17.46 23.51 -9.38
N ASP A 166 17.27 22.23 -9.05
CA ASP A 166 17.55 21.70 -7.72
C ASP A 166 18.30 20.38 -7.79
N PHE A 167 19.38 20.26 -7.01
CA PHE A 167 20.07 19.00 -6.76
C PHE A 167 19.74 18.51 -5.34
N VAL A 168 18.87 17.50 -5.25
CA VAL A 168 18.29 17.00 -4.01
C VAL A 168 19.02 15.76 -3.52
N ASP A 169 19.55 15.82 -2.30
CA ASP A 169 20.07 14.64 -1.62
C ASP A 169 18.91 13.71 -1.20
N ALA A 170 18.94 12.48 -1.67
CA ALA A 170 17.93 11.46 -1.45
C ALA A 170 18.24 10.53 -0.25
N ALA A 171 19.36 10.73 0.45
CA ALA A 171 19.82 9.98 1.61
C ALA A 171 20.12 8.48 1.36
N GLU A 172 20.86 7.85 2.28
CA GLU A 172 21.58 6.57 2.09
C GLU A 172 20.70 5.29 2.07
N LYS A 173 19.38 5.40 1.88
CA LYS A 173 18.54 4.20 1.68
C LYS A 173 18.65 3.75 0.23
N LYS A 174 18.76 2.43 0.01
CA LYS A 174 19.06 1.76 -1.27
C LYS A 174 18.09 2.05 -2.45
N GLU A 175 17.06 2.88 -2.25
CA GLU A 175 16.00 3.22 -3.20
C GLU A 175 15.56 4.70 -3.06
N GLY A 176 16.41 5.58 -2.49
CA GLY A 176 16.01 6.93 -2.08
C GLY A 176 15.64 7.87 -3.24
N SER A 177 16.40 7.84 -4.34
CA SER A 177 16.14 8.65 -5.54
C SER A 177 14.89 8.14 -6.27
N ASP A 178 14.82 6.84 -6.51
CA ASP A 178 13.66 6.16 -7.12
C ASP A 178 12.35 6.41 -6.34
N TYR A 179 12.39 6.36 -5.01
CA TYR A 179 11.22 6.63 -4.17
C TYR A 179 10.72 8.08 -4.29
N LYS A 180 11.63 9.06 -4.38
CA LYS A 180 11.26 10.48 -4.53
C LYS A 180 10.75 10.79 -5.94
N ILE A 181 11.31 10.17 -6.97
CA ILE A 181 10.89 10.38 -8.37
C ILE A 181 9.51 9.75 -8.60
N ARG A 182 9.27 8.51 -8.13
CA ARG A 182 7.96 7.83 -8.20
C ARG A 182 6.83 8.60 -7.50
N GLY A 183 7.15 9.41 -6.50
CA GLY A 183 6.17 10.25 -5.80
C GLY A 183 5.79 11.55 -6.52
N ILE A 184 6.46 11.90 -7.62
CA ILE A 184 6.24 13.17 -8.36
C ILE A 184 5.61 12.91 -9.74
N GLU A 185 5.65 11.67 -10.24
CA GLU A 185 5.07 11.23 -11.52
C GLU A 185 3.52 11.22 -11.57
N GLN A 186 2.81 11.70 -10.54
CA GLN A 186 1.33 11.74 -10.48
C GLN A 186 0.70 12.93 -11.24
N GLY A 187 1.24 13.22 -12.43
CA GLY A 187 0.74 14.24 -13.34
C GLY A 187 0.28 13.65 -14.68
N ARG A 188 -0.55 14.42 -15.39
CA ARG A 188 -1.05 14.16 -16.76
C ARG A 188 0.01 13.54 -17.69
N SER A 189 -0.13 12.24 -17.99
CA SER A 189 0.83 11.44 -18.76
C SER A 189 1.02 11.87 -20.21
N ASP A 190 0.13 12.72 -20.75
CA ASP A 190 0.22 13.32 -22.09
C ASP A 190 1.35 14.35 -22.23
N ARG A 191 2.09 14.67 -21.16
CA ARG A 191 3.13 15.71 -21.13
C ARG A 191 4.48 15.25 -20.56
N ILE A 192 4.68 13.96 -20.35
CA ILE A 192 5.88 13.42 -19.69
C ILE A 192 6.79 12.77 -20.74
N THR A 193 8.05 13.24 -20.84
CA THR A 193 9.09 12.66 -21.69
C THR A 193 10.22 12.13 -20.81
N LEU A 194 10.59 10.86 -21.00
CA LEU A 194 11.69 10.23 -20.28
C LEU A 194 13.02 10.56 -20.96
N ILE A 195 14.06 10.88 -20.18
CA ILE A 195 15.40 11.08 -20.71
C ILE A 195 16.23 9.81 -20.47
N LYS A 196 16.85 9.25 -21.51
CA LYS A 196 17.69 8.04 -21.45
C LYS A 196 19.18 8.38 -21.39
N ALA A 197 19.93 7.68 -20.51
CA ALA A 197 21.39 7.72 -20.39
C ALA A 197 21.94 6.36 -19.92
N ALA A 198 23.25 6.31 -19.60
CA ALA A 198 24.00 5.08 -19.32
C ALA A 198 23.39 4.11 -18.28
N GLY A 199 22.60 4.60 -17.30
CA GLY A 199 21.96 3.80 -16.26
C GLY A 199 20.44 3.67 -16.41
N PHE A 200 19.93 3.54 -17.62
CA PHE A 200 18.49 3.41 -17.87
C PHE A 200 17.92 2.11 -17.26
N HIS A 201 17.06 2.22 -16.25
CA HIS A 201 16.41 1.05 -15.65
C HIS A 201 15.32 0.50 -16.59
N ARG A 202 15.36 -0.81 -16.89
CA ARG A 202 14.41 -1.47 -17.81
C ARG A 202 12.93 -1.35 -17.41
N GLU A 203 12.65 -0.97 -16.16
CA GLU A 203 11.29 -0.69 -15.69
C GLU A 203 10.71 0.60 -16.29
N PHE A 204 11.55 1.57 -16.67
CA PHE A 204 11.10 2.81 -17.32
C PHE A 204 10.80 2.61 -18.81
N GLU A 205 11.41 1.58 -19.43
CA GLU A 205 11.10 1.08 -20.79
C GLU A 205 9.67 0.53 -20.88
N ALA A 206 9.09 0.11 -19.74
CA ALA A 206 7.74 -0.45 -19.64
C ALA A 206 6.65 0.61 -19.43
N LEU A 207 7.00 1.91 -19.38
CA LEU A 207 6.05 2.99 -19.11
C LEU A 207 5.37 3.57 -20.37
N ASP A 208 5.73 3.12 -21.57
CA ASP A 208 5.19 3.59 -22.87
C ASP A 208 5.22 5.13 -23.04
N LEU A 209 6.17 5.79 -22.38
CA LEU A 209 6.42 7.23 -22.50
C LEU A 209 7.46 7.50 -23.59
N PRO A 210 7.41 8.65 -24.28
CA PRO A 210 8.44 9.01 -25.25
C PRO A 210 9.80 9.13 -24.56
N ILE A 211 10.79 8.36 -25.03
CA ILE A 211 12.17 8.35 -24.53
C ILE A 211 13.04 9.19 -25.47
N LYS A 212 13.77 10.17 -24.94
CA LYS A 212 14.77 10.96 -25.68
C LYS A 212 16.13 10.87 -24.99
N GLU A 213 17.22 10.88 -25.73
CA GLU A 213 18.57 10.88 -25.17
C GLU A 213 19.13 12.30 -25.17
N LEU A 214 19.82 12.69 -24.08
CA LEU A 214 20.58 13.95 -24.01
C LEU A 214 22.09 13.65 -23.91
N PRO A 215 22.71 13.19 -25.01
CA PRO A 215 24.10 12.73 -25.01
C PRO A 215 25.11 13.87 -24.86
N THR A 216 24.67 15.13 -24.89
CA THR A 216 25.47 16.33 -24.61
C THR A 216 25.70 16.51 -23.10
N VAL A 217 24.71 16.13 -22.28
CA VAL A 217 24.68 16.37 -20.83
C VAL A 217 25.13 15.16 -20.01
N PHE A 218 24.61 13.98 -20.35
CA PHE A 218 24.82 12.75 -19.57
C PHE A 218 25.83 11.82 -20.23
N MET A 219 26.41 10.91 -19.43
CA MET A 219 27.25 9.84 -19.93
C MET A 219 26.42 8.79 -20.69
N ASN A 220 26.99 8.25 -21.77
CA ASN A 220 26.38 7.17 -22.56
C ASN A 220 26.90 5.78 -22.18
N THR A 221 27.94 5.71 -21.34
CA THR A 221 28.55 4.47 -20.84
C THR A 221 28.62 4.47 -19.31
N PRO A 222 28.27 3.35 -18.64
CA PRO A 222 28.35 3.25 -17.19
C PRO A 222 29.80 3.15 -16.72
N LEU A 223 30.08 3.58 -15.48
CA LEU A 223 31.42 3.48 -14.90
C LEU A 223 31.84 2.00 -14.77
N LEU A 224 33.05 1.68 -15.21
CA LEU A 224 33.67 0.35 -15.08
C LEU A 224 33.92 0.03 -13.60
N ASN A 225 32.85 -0.42 -12.94
CA ASN A 225 32.75 -1.21 -11.69
C ASN A 225 31.38 -1.10 -11.00
N SER A 226 30.36 -0.49 -11.62
CA SER A 226 28.97 -0.69 -11.23
C SER A 226 28.43 -1.97 -11.90
N LYS A 227 28.25 -3.06 -11.13
CA LYS A 227 27.50 -4.22 -11.62
C LYS A 227 26.10 -3.76 -12.07
N PRO A 228 25.64 -4.07 -13.30
CA PRO A 228 24.27 -3.82 -13.71
C PRO A 228 23.31 -4.79 -12.99
N PRO A 229 22.03 -4.40 -12.75
CA PRO A 229 21.02 -5.32 -12.28
C PRO A 229 20.70 -6.33 -13.40
N THR A 230 21.07 -7.59 -13.15
CA THR A 230 20.87 -8.70 -14.09
C THR A 230 19.38 -9.06 -14.20
N GLY A 231 18.76 -8.72 -15.34
CA GLY A 231 17.58 -9.43 -15.85
C GLY A 231 17.97 -10.76 -16.53
N PRO A 232 17.01 -11.67 -16.79
CA PRO A 232 17.30 -13.03 -17.23
C PRO A 232 17.65 -13.05 -18.73
N ALA A 233 18.81 -13.61 -19.06
CA ALA A 233 19.20 -13.87 -20.45
C ALA A 233 18.66 -15.23 -20.91
N ALA A 234 18.11 -15.25 -22.12
CA ALA A 234 17.77 -16.43 -22.88
C ALA A 234 19.02 -17.16 -23.43
N SER A 235 18.79 -18.38 -23.88
CA SER A 235 19.68 -19.53 -24.08
C SER A 235 20.76 -19.47 -25.18
N LYS A 236 21.82 -20.31 -24.95
CA LYS A 236 22.76 -21.00 -25.89
C LYS A 236 23.83 -20.10 -26.56
N ALA A 237 25.08 -20.52 -26.81
CA ALA A 237 25.59 -21.85 -27.15
C ALA A 237 27.14 -22.02 -26.98
N ILE A 238 27.57 -23.29 -26.91
CA ILE A 238 28.79 -23.93 -27.49
C ILE A 238 30.18 -23.80 -26.83
N SER A 239 30.65 -24.99 -26.40
CA SER A 239 31.97 -25.65 -26.46
C SER A 239 33.27 -24.95 -26.07
N GLY A 240 34.02 -25.64 -25.21
CA GLY A 240 35.45 -25.40 -24.98
C GLY A 240 35.97 -26.17 -23.77
N THR A 241 36.42 -27.40 -24.03
CA THR A 241 37.07 -28.35 -23.12
C THR A 241 38.44 -27.83 -22.60
N HIS A 242 39.02 -28.54 -21.62
CA HIS A 242 40.41 -28.49 -21.09
C HIS A 242 40.57 -27.76 -19.74
N THR A 243 40.51 -28.45 -18.60
CA THR A 243 41.51 -29.32 -17.91
C THR A 243 42.33 -28.58 -16.84
N SER A 244 42.09 -29.02 -15.60
CA SER A 244 43.02 -29.31 -14.50
C SER A 244 43.86 -28.21 -13.80
N ASN A 245 43.73 -28.28 -12.47
CA ASN A 245 44.76 -28.22 -11.42
C ASN A 245 45.01 -26.90 -10.67
N SER A 246 44.45 -26.90 -9.45
CA SER A 246 45.03 -26.57 -8.15
C SER A 246 46.44 -25.97 -8.06
N THR A 247 46.58 -24.96 -7.21
CA THR A 247 47.46 -24.92 -6.01
C THR A 247 47.09 -23.67 -5.19
N ASN A 248 46.53 -23.83 -3.98
CA ASN A 248 47.18 -23.83 -2.66
C ASN A 248 47.68 -22.46 -2.16
N GLY A 249 47.17 -22.06 -0.99
CA GLY A 249 47.60 -20.88 -0.24
C GLY A 249 46.70 -20.59 0.97
N SER A 250 46.70 -21.50 1.94
CA SER A 250 45.93 -21.48 3.19
C SER A 250 46.64 -20.76 4.34
N ASN A 251 45.86 -20.12 5.23
CA ASN A 251 45.99 -20.08 6.71
C ASN A 251 44.88 -19.15 7.25
N GLY A 252 43.96 -19.46 8.16
CA GLY A 252 43.64 -20.65 8.96
C GLY A 252 43.04 -20.17 10.29
N THR A 253 41.83 -20.62 10.69
CA THR A 253 41.38 -20.80 12.10
C THR A 253 39.98 -21.46 12.18
N HIS A 254 39.94 -22.67 12.77
CA HIS A 254 38.87 -23.46 13.45
C HIS A 254 37.36 -23.14 13.21
N GLY A 255 36.44 -24.07 12.93
CA GLY A 255 36.46 -25.53 12.90
C GLY A 255 35.33 -26.16 13.75
N THR A 256 34.10 -26.26 13.23
CA THR A 256 33.07 -27.22 13.71
C THR A 256 32.48 -27.91 12.48
N ILE A 257 32.60 -29.24 12.42
CA ILE A 257 32.19 -30.06 11.27
C ILE A 257 30.66 -30.20 11.29
N GLY A 258 29.97 -29.28 10.63
CA GLY A 258 28.55 -29.39 10.34
C GLY A 258 28.33 -30.02 8.97
N ILE A 259 27.71 -31.21 8.93
CA ILE A 259 27.19 -31.81 7.70
C ILE A 259 26.27 -30.77 7.03
N LYS A 260 26.71 -30.18 5.91
CA LYS A 260 25.92 -29.17 5.21
C LYS A 260 24.73 -29.87 4.54
N THR A 261 23.54 -29.72 5.13
CA THR A 261 22.30 -30.25 4.55
C THR A 261 22.07 -29.72 3.13
N VAL A 262 21.58 -30.58 2.24
CA VAL A 262 21.26 -30.22 0.85
C VAL A 262 20.15 -29.17 0.78
N CYS A 263 20.33 -28.19 -0.09
CA CYS A 263 19.39 -27.09 -0.27
C CYS A 263 18.14 -27.56 -1.04
N LYS A 264 17.04 -27.80 -0.32
CA LYS A 264 15.74 -28.17 -0.92
C LYS A 264 15.18 -27.11 -1.87
N HIS A 265 15.54 -25.84 -1.70
CA HIS A 265 15.15 -24.77 -2.63
C HIS A 265 15.92 -24.83 -3.95
N PHE A 266 17.19 -25.28 -3.91
CA PHE A 266 17.99 -25.46 -5.12
C PHE A 266 17.54 -26.69 -5.90
N GLN A 267 17.22 -27.79 -5.21
CA GLN A 267 16.63 -28.99 -5.82
C GLN A 267 15.29 -28.72 -6.54
N LYS A 268 14.58 -27.66 -6.15
CA LYS A 268 13.34 -27.20 -6.78
C LYS A 268 13.53 -26.05 -7.77
N GLY A 269 14.77 -25.65 -8.07
CA GLY A 269 15.09 -24.56 -9.02
C GLY A 269 14.74 -23.14 -8.55
N ILE A 270 14.39 -22.95 -7.28
CA ILE A 270 13.87 -21.68 -6.72
C ILE A 270 14.82 -21.02 -5.70
N CYS A 271 16.04 -21.53 -5.54
CA CYS A 271 17.01 -20.94 -4.61
C CYS A 271 17.59 -19.63 -5.15
N LYS A 272 17.24 -18.52 -4.51
CA LYS A 272 17.65 -17.16 -4.88
C LYS A 272 19.09 -16.80 -4.46
N PHE A 273 19.74 -17.66 -3.67
CA PHE A 273 21.04 -17.38 -3.03
C PHE A 273 22.26 -17.84 -3.83
N GLY A 274 22.07 -18.58 -4.95
CA GLY A 274 23.15 -19.00 -5.85
C GLY A 274 24.32 -19.68 -5.14
N ASN A 275 25.56 -19.35 -5.53
CA ASN A 275 26.79 -19.90 -4.94
C ASN A 275 27.06 -19.41 -3.50
N SER A 276 26.30 -18.43 -3.02
CA SER A 276 26.34 -17.88 -1.67
C SER A 276 25.36 -18.54 -0.71
N CYS A 277 24.65 -19.60 -1.13
CA CYS A 277 23.77 -20.36 -0.25
C CYS A 277 24.56 -21.12 0.83
N ASN A 278 24.12 -21.04 2.08
CA ASN A 278 24.74 -21.76 3.19
C ASN A 278 24.45 -23.28 3.20
N LYS A 279 23.57 -23.76 2.30
CA LYS A 279 23.20 -25.17 2.11
C LYS A 279 23.78 -25.70 0.80
N GLN A 280 24.10 -27.00 0.76
CA GLN A 280 24.80 -27.57 -0.40
C GLN A 280 23.87 -27.64 -1.62
N HIS A 281 24.32 -27.09 -2.74
CA HIS A 281 23.63 -27.12 -4.02
C HIS A 281 24.11 -28.34 -4.82
N VAL A 282 23.29 -29.38 -4.87
CA VAL A 282 23.59 -30.63 -5.60
C VAL A 282 22.50 -30.82 -6.66
N MET A 283 22.91 -31.10 -7.91
CA MET A 283 21.97 -31.32 -9.02
C MET A 283 21.17 -32.61 -8.81
N PRO A 284 19.87 -32.65 -9.17
CA PRO A 284 19.06 -33.86 -9.09
C PRO A 284 19.47 -34.82 -10.22
N ASN A 285 20.55 -35.58 -9.99
CA ASN A 285 20.90 -36.88 -10.60
C ASN A 285 22.32 -37.38 -10.26
N GLN A 286 23.03 -36.80 -9.29
CA GLN A 286 24.17 -37.47 -8.68
C GLN A 286 23.70 -38.20 -7.42
N SER A 287 23.42 -39.49 -7.56
CA SER A 287 23.28 -40.41 -6.43
C SER A 287 24.65 -40.65 -5.79
N LEU A 288 24.71 -40.59 -4.46
CA LEU A 288 25.66 -41.41 -3.71
C LEU A 288 24.84 -42.41 -2.90
N ASN A 289 25.15 -43.67 -3.15
CA ASN A 289 24.55 -44.87 -2.58
C ASN A 289 24.81 -44.96 -1.07
N HIS A 290 23.82 -45.40 -0.29
CA HIS A 290 23.79 -46.75 0.30
C HIS A 290 22.54 -46.99 1.19
N THR A 291 21.57 -47.76 0.65
CA THR A 291 20.97 -49.04 1.15
C THR A 291 20.34 -49.13 2.57
N PRO A 292 19.53 -50.17 2.91
CA PRO A 292 18.06 -50.10 2.94
C PRO A 292 17.42 -50.49 4.30
N ASN A 293 16.11 -50.17 4.43
CA ASN A 293 15.09 -50.61 5.41
C ASN A 293 15.20 -52.10 5.88
N PRO A 294 14.57 -52.58 7.01
CA PRO A 294 13.09 -52.66 7.10
C PRO A 294 12.49 -52.78 8.56
N PRO A 295 11.29 -53.36 8.83
CA PRO A 295 10.13 -52.61 9.36
C PRO A 295 9.45 -53.27 10.59
N SER A 296 8.42 -52.64 11.17
CA SER A 296 7.24 -53.32 11.79
C SER A 296 6.31 -52.24 12.36
N SER A 297 5.10 -52.04 11.83
CA SER A 297 3.89 -52.88 11.87
C SER A 297 3.06 -52.68 13.15
N LYS A 298 1.94 -51.95 12.93
CA LYS A 298 0.57 -52.16 13.43
C LYS A 298 0.35 -52.21 14.95
N TYR A 299 -0.63 -51.43 15.41
CA TYR A 299 -1.84 -51.98 16.04
C TYR A 299 -2.97 -50.94 15.93
N SER A 300 -4.10 -51.40 15.38
CA SER A 300 -5.41 -50.74 15.46
C SER A 300 -6.13 -51.27 16.71
N GLY A 301 -7.01 -50.47 17.29
CA GLY A 301 -7.94 -50.90 18.35
C GLY A 301 -9.12 -49.94 18.48
N ASP A 302 -10.31 -50.49 18.41
CA ASP A 302 -11.64 -49.87 18.33
C ASP A 302 -12.18 -49.27 19.66
N SER A 303 -13.22 -48.43 19.50
CA SER A 303 -14.18 -47.70 20.39
C SER A 303 -14.74 -48.46 21.64
N PRO A 304 -15.59 -47.90 22.59
CA PRO A 304 -16.53 -46.73 22.51
C PRO A 304 -16.84 -45.86 23.80
N GLU A 305 -17.54 -44.74 23.55
CA GLU A 305 -18.55 -43.93 24.32
C GLU A 305 -18.50 -43.60 25.85
N HIS A 306 -18.59 -42.29 26.21
CA HIS A 306 -19.68 -41.59 26.97
C HIS A 306 -19.23 -40.28 27.68
N GLY A 307 -20.05 -39.21 27.63
CA GLY A 307 -20.10 -38.12 28.64
C GLY A 307 -19.88 -36.66 28.20
N SER A 308 -20.94 -35.85 28.26
CA SER A 308 -21.16 -34.42 27.91
C SER A 308 -20.21 -33.32 28.51
N PRO A 309 -20.45 -32.02 28.22
CA PRO A 309 -19.62 -31.13 27.40
C PRO A 309 -18.61 -30.31 28.22
N LYS A 310 -17.32 -30.34 27.84
CA LYS A 310 -16.32 -29.43 28.39
C LYS A 310 -16.19 -28.19 27.52
N HIS A 311 -16.50 -27.04 28.12
CA HIS A 311 -16.25 -25.70 27.60
C HIS A 311 -14.87 -25.60 26.93
N MET A 312 -14.87 -25.39 25.61
CA MET A 312 -13.65 -25.16 24.83
C MET A 312 -13.17 -23.72 25.04
N TRP A 313 -12.43 -23.47 26.12
CA TRP A 313 -11.39 -22.44 26.06
C TRP A 313 -10.07 -23.12 25.68
N SER A 314 -9.90 -23.34 24.38
CA SER A 314 -8.63 -23.80 23.83
C SER A 314 -7.95 -22.63 23.14
N SER A 315 -6.86 -22.13 23.73
CA SER A 315 -5.90 -21.29 23.00
C SER A 315 -5.39 -22.11 21.79
N PRO A 316 -5.52 -21.66 20.54
CA PRO A 316 -5.31 -22.55 19.41
C PRO A 316 -3.82 -22.72 19.12
N THR A 317 -3.23 -23.83 19.57
CA THR A 317 -1.97 -24.37 19.02
C THR A 317 -2.17 -24.93 17.60
N VAL A 318 -3.43 -25.12 17.20
CA VAL A 318 -3.91 -25.53 15.87
C VAL A 318 -4.74 -24.37 15.30
N GLY A 319 -4.45 -23.93 14.07
CA GLY A 319 -5.18 -22.82 13.43
C GLY A 319 -6.66 -23.15 13.19
N ARG A 320 -7.48 -22.11 13.06
CA ARG A 320 -8.93 -22.23 12.79
C ARG A 320 -9.18 -22.82 11.40
N THR A 321 -10.18 -23.69 11.26
CA THR A 321 -10.53 -24.31 9.97
C THR A 321 -11.40 -23.37 9.12
N GLU A 322 -11.52 -23.66 7.82
CA GLU A 322 -12.45 -22.91 6.95
C GLU A 322 -13.89 -23.01 7.45
N GLU A 323 -14.33 -24.23 7.81
CA GLU A 323 -15.67 -24.48 8.34
C GLU A 323 -15.97 -23.67 9.62
N PHE A 324 -14.96 -23.51 10.48
CA PHE A 324 -15.08 -22.67 11.67
C PHE A 324 -15.34 -21.21 11.31
N PHE A 325 -14.62 -20.65 10.33
CA PHE A 325 -14.83 -19.28 9.90
C PHE A 325 -16.21 -19.10 9.27
N ARG A 326 -16.61 -20.00 8.36
CA ARG A 326 -17.92 -19.97 7.68
C ARG A 326 -19.09 -20.01 8.67
N THR A 327 -18.94 -20.75 9.76
CA THR A 327 -20.02 -20.94 10.76
C THR A 327 -20.08 -19.78 11.77
N VAL A 328 -18.93 -19.24 12.19
CA VAL A 328 -18.86 -18.30 13.32
C VAL A 328 -18.85 -16.84 12.88
N LEU A 329 -18.31 -16.52 11.70
CA LEU A 329 -18.29 -15.15 11.19
C LEU A 329 -19.63 -14.79 10.54
N PRO A 330 -20.07 -13.52 10.64
CA PRO A 330 -21.25 -13.03 9.92
C PRO A 330 -21.10 -13.22 8.42
N LEU A 331 -22.15 -13.68 7.74
CA LEU A 331 -22.18 -13.67 6.28
C LEU A 331 -22.46 -12.25 5.77
N PRO A 332 -21.98 -11.90 4.57
CA PRO A 332 -22.39 -10.68 3.89
C PRO A 332 -23.92 -10.59 3.78
N SER A 333 -24.46 -9.47 4.22
CA SER A 333 -25.89 -9.14 4.25
C SER A 333 -26.06 -7.61 4.36
N ILE A 334 -27.28 -7.11 4.12
CA ILE A 334 -27.62 -5.69 4.32
C ILE A 334 -27.19 -5.21 5.71
N LYS A 335 -27.38 -6.04 6.74
CA LYS A 335 -26.98 -5.69 8.11
C LYS A 335 -25.48 -5.49 8.27
N THR A 336 -24.65 -6.27 7.57
CA THR A 336 -23.18 -6.10 7.58
C THR A 336 -22.70 -4.97 6.67
N GLU A 337 -23.56 -4.46 5.79
CA GLU A 337 -23.30 -3.27 4.96
C GLU A 337 -23.64 -1.98 5.71
N GLU A 338 -24.59 -2.03 6.65
CA GLU A 338 -25.02 -0.85 7.43
C GLU A 338 -24.37 -0.77 8.82
N PHE A 339 -24.02 -1.91 9.43
CA PHE A 339 -23.52 -1.95 10.80
C PHE A 339 -22.25 -2.79 10.95
N ILE A 340 -21.46 -2.46 11.97
CA ILE A 340 -20.19 -3.15 12.27
C ILE A 340 -20.40 -4.15 13.40
N PRO A 341 -20.27 -5.47 13.13
CA PRO A 341 -20.36 -6.46 14.19
C PRO A 341 -19.13 -6.39 15.09
N VAL A 342 -19.34 -6.39 16.40
CA VAL A 342 -18.25 -6.29 17.38
C VAL A 342 -18.39 -7.34 18.48
N THR A 343 -17.25 -7.74 19.03
CA THR A 343 -17.17 -8.61 20.20
C THR A 343 -17.64 -7.87 21.45
N LYS A 344 -17.82 -8.60 22.56
CA LYS A 344 -18.13 -8.01 23.88
C LYS A 344 -17.12 -6.95 24.32
N ASP A 345 -15.86 -7.12 23.90
CA ASP A 345 -14.74 -6.25 24.24
C ASP A 345 -14.60 -5.09 23.24
N GLY A 346 -15.58 -4.91 22.34
CA GLY A 346 -15.59 -3.83 21.35
C GLY A 346 -14.57 -4.01 20.23
N HIS A 347 -14.16 -5.23 19.89
CA HIS A 347 -13.32 -5.47 18.73
C HIS A 347 -14.17 -5.78 17.50
N ARG A 348 -13.88 -5.15 16.36
CA ARG A 348 -14.55 -5.40 15.08
C ARG A 348 -14.32 -6.83 14.61
N ILE A 349 -15.40 -7.45 14.15
CA ILE A 349 -15.42 -8.74 13.46
C ILE A 349 -15.64 -8.45 11.97
N ASP A 350 -14.82 -9.03 11.09
CA ASP A 350 -15.02 -8.95 9.66
C ASP A 350 -16.03 -10.03 9.21
N PRO A 351 -16.90 -9.74 8.23
CA PRO A 351 -17.73 -10.77 7.60
C PRO A 351 -16.88 -11.90 7.01
N TYR A 352 -17.44 -13.11 6.95
CA TYR A 352 -16.81 -14.25 6.29
C TYR A 352 -16.62 -13.97 4.80
N ILE A 353 -15.43 -14.26 4.29
CA ILE A 353 -15.13 -14.08 2.86
C ILE A 353 -14.61 -15.40 2.29
N PRO A 354 -15.33 -15.98 1.31
CA PRO A 354 -14.89 -17.20 0.65
C PRO A 354 -13.64 -16.93 -0.19
N SER A 355 -12.79 -17.94 -0.33
CA SER A 355 -11.68 -17.88 -1.28
C SER A 355 -12.23 -17.83 -2.71
N PRO A 356 -11.81 -16.86 -3.54
CA PRO A 356 -12.17 -16.82 -4.95
C PRO A 356 -11.70 -18.09 -5.68
N SER A 357 -12.38 -18.41 -6.78
CA SER A 357 -12.02 -19.52 -7.66
C SER A 357 -10.74 -19.21 -8.45
N GLY A 358 -10.09 -20.24 -9.00
CA GLY A 358 -8.92 -20.06 -9.88
C GLY A 358 -9.23 -19.18 -11.09
N ALA A 359 -10.39 -19.38 -11.72
CA ALA A 359 -10.84 -18.57 -12.86
C ALA A 359 -11.05 -17.09 -12.48
N ALA A 360 -11.57 -16.81 -11.28
CA ALA A 360 -11.71 -15.44 -10.77
C ALA A 360 -10.32 -14.78 -10.57
N PHE A 361 -9.36 -15.53 -10.04
CA PHE A 361 -7.98 -15.04 -9.97
C PHE A 361 -7.40 -14.82 -11.37
N ASP A 362 -7.63 -15.71 -12.33
CA ASP A 362 -7.12 -15.54 -13.70
C ASP A 362 -7.70 -14.29 -14.37
N GLU A 363 -9.00 -14.01 -14.19
CA GLU A 363 -9.66 -12.79 -14.65
C GLU A 363 -9.03 -11.54 -14.03
N TYR A 364 -8.85 -11.54 -12.70
CA TYR A 364 -8.14 -10.47 -11.99
C TYR A 364 -6.72 -10.25 -12.50
N HIS A 365 -5.94 -11.33 -12.68
CA HIS A 365 -4.57 -11.23 -13.17
C HIS A 365 -4.50 -10.77 -14.62
N SER A 366 -5.48 -11.13 -15.47
CA SER A 366 -5.59 -10.61 -16.83
C SER A 366 -5.84 -9.11 -16.80
N ARG A 367 -6.84 -8.67 -16.02
CA ARG A 367 -7.16 -7.24 -15.86
C ARG A 367 -5.98 -6.43 -15.33
N ALA A 368 -5.30 -6.94 -14.32
CA ALA A 368 -4.19 -6.25 -13.68
C ALA A 368 -2.94 -6.12 -14.58
N LYS A 369 -2.83 -6.94 -15.64
CA LYS A 369 -1.78 -6.80 -16.66
C LYS A 369 -2.06 -5.63 -17.61
N GLU A 370 -3.32 -5.36 -17.91
CA GLU A 370 -3.73 -4.25 -18.76
C GLU A 370 -3.61 -2.92 -18.00
N ALA A 371 -4.27 -2.83 -16.85
CA ALA A 371 -4.15 -1.69 -15.95
C ALA A 371 -4.50 -2.09 -14.51
N LYS A 372 -3.72 -1.59 -13.55
CA LYS A 372 -4.00 -1.78 -12.14
C LYS A 372 -5.15 -0.87 -11.72
N VAL A 373 -6.18 -1.46 -11.13
CA VAL A 373 -7.37 -0.75 -10.70
C VAL A 373 -7.22 -0.15 -9.31
N CYS A 374 -7.93 0.94 -9.04
CA CYS A 374 -7.83 1.63 -7.76
C CYS A 374 -8.59 0.89 -6.66
N ASN A 375 -7.86 0.40 -5.66
CA ASN A 375 -8.46 -0.28 -4.52
C ASN A 375 -9.44 0.61 -3.74
N SER A 376 -9.10 1.89 -3.54
CA SER A 376 -9.99 2.83 -2.82
C SER A 376 -11.29 3.00 -3.58
N TYR A 377 -11.21 3.33 -4.87
CA TYR A 377 -12.39 3.54 -5.71
C TYR A 377 -13.30 2.30 -5.72
N HIS A 378 -12.73 1.13 -6.03
CA HIS A 378 -13.52 -0.08 -6.24
C HIS A 378 -13.99 -0.77 -4.96
N LEU A 379 -13.34 -0.53 -3.80
CA LEU A 379 -13.70 -1.20 -2.53
C LEU A 379 -14.36 -0.28 -1.51
N SER A 380 -14.10 1.02 -1.54
CA SER A 380 -14.74 2.01 -0.68
C SER A 380 -15.81 2.84 -1.39
N GLY A 381 -15.94 2.71 -2.71
CA GLY A 381 -16.90 3.42 -3.55
C GLY A 381 -16.43 4.80 -4.00
N GLU A 382 -15.35 5.32 -3.43
CA GLU A 382 -14.79 6.62 -3.77
C GLU A 382 -13.26 6.63 -3.73
N CYS A 383 -12.68 7.55 -4.48
CA CYS A 383 -11.27 7.85 -4.43
C CYS A 383 -11.12 9.36 -4.25
N GLY A 384 -10.61 9.77 -3.08
CA GLY A 384 -10.38 11.18 -2.76
C GLY A 384 -9.23 11.82 -3.55
N ASP A 385 -8.49 11.02 -4.32
CA ASP A 385 -7.41 11.49 -5.18
C ASP A 385 -7.95 11.79 -6.59
N MET A 386 -8.04 13.08 -6.90
CA MET A 386 -8.45 13.59 -8.22
C MET A 386 -7.44 13.28 -9.33
N SER A 387 -6.24 12.83 -8.95
CA SER A 387 -5.12 12.46 -9.81
C SER A 387 -4.70 10.99 -9.59
N CYS A 388 -5.64 10.13 -9.18
CA CYS A 388 -5.37 8.73 -8.91
C CYS A 388 -4.71 8.04 -10.12
N PRO A 389 -3.51 7.44 -9.98
CA PRO A 389 -2.80 6.78 -11.07
C PRO A 389 -3.34 5.37 -11.40
N TYR A 390 -4.32 4.92 -10.62
CA TYR A 390 -4.96 3.62 -10.78
C TYR A 390 -6.29 3.74 -11.50
N ASP A 391 -6.62 2.72 -12.27
CA ASP A 391 -7.78 2.73 -13.14
C ASP A 391 -9.11 2.68 -12.36
N HIS A 392 -9.98 3.65 -12.64
CA HIS A 392 -11.34 3.78 -12.08
C HIS A 392 -12.43 3.30 -13.06
N SER A 393 -12.06 2.81 -14.24
CA SER A 393 -13.00 2.23 -15.19
C SER A 393 -13.69 1.03 -14.54
N ASP A 394 -14.96 0.81 -14.93
CA ASP A 394 -15.75 -0.30 -14.42
C ASP A 394 -15.02 -1.64 -14.55
N VAL A 395 -15.18 -2.47 -13.52
CA VAL A 395 -14.71 -3.85 -13.50
C VAL A 395 -15.85 -4.78 -13.12
N SER A 396 -15.68 -6.07 -13.42
CA SER A 396 -16.63 -7.09 -13.00
C SER A 396 -16.65 -7.24 -11.48
N ASP A 397 -17.79 -7.70 -10.95
CA ASP A 397 -17.93 -8.00 -9.52
C ASP A 397 -16.93 -9.10 -9.09
N THR A 398 -16.60 -10.04 -9.98
CA THR A 398 -15.55 -11.05 -9.78
C THR A 398 -14.20 -10.43 -9.40
N ILE A 399 -13.80 -9.35 -10.08
CA ILE A 399 -12.54 -8.64 -9.80
C ILE A 399 -12.61 -7.93 -8.44
N ILE A 400 -13.75 -7.32 -8.12
CA ILE A 400 -13.99 -6.65 -6.83
C ILE A 400 -13.89 -7.65 -5.67
N GLU A 401 -14.46 -8.85 -5.84
CA GLU A 401 -14.38 -9.92 -4.85
C GLU A 401 -12.95 -10.39 -4.61
N VAL A 402 -12.16 -10.58 -5.69
CA VAL A 402 -10.74 -10.96 -5.58
C VAL A 402 -9.93 -9.88 -4.86
N LEU A 403 -10.13 -8.61 -5.22
CA LEU A 403 -9.48 -7.47 -4.57
C LEU A 403 -9.81 -7.42 -3.07
N ARG A 404 -11.10 -7.55 -2.72
CA ARG A 404 -11.57 -7.58 -1.34
C ARG A 404 -10.92 -8.72 -0.56
N PHE A 405 -10.91 -9.94 -1.12
CA PHE A 405 -10.26 -11.10 -0.52
C PHE A 405 -8.75 -10.90 -0.31
N MET A 406 -8.05 -10.31 -1.27
CA MET A 406 -6.62 -10.04 -1.16
C MET A 406 -6.33 -9.00 -0.08
N LEU A 407 -7.06 -7.89 -0.06
CA LEU A 407 -6.78 -6.77 0.85
C LEU A 407 -7.21 -7.03 2.29
N LEU A 408 -8.20 -7.87 2.52
CA LEU A 408 -8.56 -8.30 3.87
C LEU A 408 -7.55 -9.28 4.48
N GLN A 409 -6.54 -9.72 3.72
CA GLN A 409 -5.37 -10.42 4.26
C GLN A 409 -4.25 -9.47 4.72
N HIS A 410 -4.44 -8.15 4.56
CA HIS A 410 -3.54 -7.12 5.06
C HIS A 410 -4.11 -6.48 6.34
N PRO A 411 -3.34 -6.43 7.44
CA PRO A 411 -3.84 -5.91 8.71
C PRO A 411 -4.11 -4.41 8.61
N CYS A 412 -5.31 -4.02 9.02
CA CYS A 412 -5.71 -2.65 9.23
C CYS A 412 -4.87 -2.02 10.35
N SER A 413 -4.43 -0.78 10.15
CA SER A 413 -3.68 -0.01 11.16
C SER A 413 -4.49 0.25 12.43
N ARG A 414 -5.82 0.34 12.32
CA ARG A 414 -6.76 0.49 13.44
C ARG A 414 -7.19 -0.84 14.07
N ALA A 415 -6.85 -1.98 13.45
CA ALA A 415 -7.19 -3.33 13.91
C ALA A 415 -8.66 -3.45 14.39
N GLY A 416 -8.92 -4.19 15.48
CA GLY A 416 -10.28 -4.33 16.02
C GLY A 416 -10.95 -3.02 16.48
N ALA A 417 -10.22 -1.92 16.64
CA ALA A 417 -10.80 -0.62 16.98
C ALA A 417 -11.40 0.13 15.77
N CYS A 418 -11.19 -0.36 14.54
CA CYS A 418 -11.72 0.27 13.34
C CYS A 418 -13.26 0.29 13.34
N ARG A 419 -13.85 1.45 13.03
CA ARG A 419 -15.31 1.64 12.89
C ARG A 419 -15.73 2.26 11.55
N SER A 420 -14.85 2.24 10.56
CA SER A 420 -15.18 2.69 9.22
C SER A 420 -15.82 1.56 8.41
N ILE A 421 -17.07 1.71 7.95
CA ILE A 421 -17.74 0.69 7.12
C ILE A 421 -17.07 0.57 5.75
N LYS A 422 -16.49 1.69 5.25
CA LYS A 422 -15.71 1.78 4.02
C LYS A 422 -14.31 1.12 4.11
N CYS A 423 -13.90 0.60 5.28
CA CYS A 423 -12.58 -0.02 5.46
C CYS A 423 -12.48 -1.39 4.78
N TYR A 424 -11.59 -1.49 3.79
CA TYR A 424 -11.31 -2.70 3.02
C TYR A 424 -10.03 -3.45 3.47
N MET A 425 -9.40 -3.02 4.58
CA MET A 425 -8.28 -3.70 5.24
C MET A 425 -8.79 -4.69 6.29
N GLY A 426 -8.07 -5.79 6.51
CA GLY A 426 -8.52 -6.85 7.41
C GLY A 426 -8.27 -6.55 8.88
N HIS A 427 -9.22 -6.89 9.74
CA HIS A 427 -9.16 -6.69 11.19
C HIS A 427 -8.95 -8.01 11.94
N LEU A 428 -9.17 -9.15 11.30
CA LEU A 428 -8.84 -10.50 11.81
C LEU A 428 -8.32 -11.43 10.71
N CYS A 429 -7.59 -12.48 11.10
CA CYS A 429 -7.07 -13.47 10.16
C CYS A 429 -8.13 -14.54 9.84
N GLN A 430 -8.56 -14.64 8.59
CA GLN A 430 -9.50 -15.67 8.10
C GLN A 430 -8.81 -16.84 7.39
N LYS A 431 -7.47 -16.91 7.40
CA LYS A 431 -6.71 -17.93 6.66
C LYS A 431 -6.84 -19.30 7.35
N PRO A 432 -7.41 -20.33 6.69
CA PRO A 432 -7.57 -21.65 7.29
C PRO A 432 -6.23 -22.26 7.71
N GLY A 433 -6.21 -22.86 8.90
CA GLY A 433 -5.03 -23.50 9.49
C GLY A 433 -3.93 -22.54 9.92
N CYS A 434 -4.14 -21.22 9.84
CA CYS A 434 -3.14 -20.24 10.23
C CYS A 434 -2.94 -20.22 11.75
N LYS A 435 -1.69 -20.35 12.19
CA LYS A 435 -1.32 -20.38 13.61
C LYS A 435 -0.99 -18.97 14.10
N ALA A 436 -1.32 -18.69 15.35
CA ALA A 436 -1.15 -17.38 15.96
C ALA A 436 0.32 -16.95 16.19
N VAL A 437 1.27 -17.88 16.04
CA VAL A 437 2.70 -17.57 16.00
C VAL A 437 3.08 -16.85 14.71
N LYS A 438 4.11 -15.98 14.74
CA LYS A 438 4.66 -15.32 13.55
C LYS A 438 5.10 -16.34 12.49
N SER A 439 4.17 -16.73 11.63
CA SER A 439 4.40 -17.50 10.42
C SER A 439 4.83 -16.52 9.32
N TRP A 440 5.84 -16.89 8.53
CA TRP A 440 6.30 -16.07 7.39
C TRP A 440 5.17 -15.79 6.36
N GLN A 441 4.10 -16.58 6.39
CA GLN A 441 2.98 -16.54 5.45
C GLN A 441 1.74 -15.77 5.96
N CYS A 442 1.80 -15.13 7.13
CA CYS A 442 0.69 -14.35 7.69
C CYS A 442 1.18 -13.03 8.29
N ARG A 443 0.49 -11.93 7.98
CA ARG A 443 0.86 -10.57 8.43
C ARG A 443 0.14 -10.14 9.71
N PHE A 444 -0.86 -10.90 10.14
CA PHE A 444 -1.64 -10.61 11.33
C PHE A 444 -0.88 -10.94 12.62
N ASN A 445 -1.10 -10.14 13.65
CA ASN A 445 -0.53 -10.39 14.97
C ASN A 445 -1.31 -11.50 15.72
N GLN A 446 -0.84 -11.87 16.91
CA GLN A 446 -1.48 -12.88 17.76
C GLN A 446 -2.95 -12.55 18.05
N ALA A 447 -3.27 -11.29 18.37
CA ALA A 447 -4.62 -10.87 18.74
C ALA A 447 -5.64 -11.15 17.62
N ALA A 448 -5.27 -10.89 16.37
CA ALA A 448 -6.11 -11.18 15.19
C ALA A 448 -6.34 -12.68 14.93
N HIS A 449 -5.61 -13.59 15.60
CA HIS A 449 -5.84 -15.04 15.54
C HIS A 449 -6.57 -15.57 16.77
N THR A 450 -6.46 -14.90 17.92
CA THR A 450 -7.08 -15.33 19.19
C THR A 450 -8.37 -14.57 19.52
N LEU A 451 -8.75 -13.59 18.71
CA LEU A 451 -9.97 -12.80 18.90
C LEU A 451 -11.19 -13.71 19.05
N ASP A 452 -11.97 -13.54 20.12
CA ASP A 452 -13.27 -14.21 20.28
C ASP A 452 -14.21 -13.72 19.17
N LEU A 453 -14.68 -14.62 18.31
CA LEU A 453 -15.46 -14.26 17.12
C LEU A 453 -16.96 -14.18 17.40
N LYS A 454 -17.38 -14.26 18.66
CA LYS A 454 -18.79 -14.09 19.02
C LYS A 454 -19.21 -12.62 18.87
N VAL A 455 -20.15 -12.39 17.96
CA VAL A 455 -20.82 -11.09 17.83
C VAL A 455 -21.65 -10.83 19.09
N ALA A 456 -21.33 -9.75 19.81
CA ALA A 456 -22.07 -9.32 20.99
C ALA A 456 -23.06 -8.21 20.66
N ARG A 457 -22.66 -7.26 19.79
CA ARG A 457 -23.49 -6.13 19.37
C ARG A 457 -23.08 -5.64 17.98
N TRP A 458 -23.86 -4.71 17.44
CA TRP A 458 -23.66 -4.08 16.15
C TRP A 458 -23.47 -2.57 16.39
N ASP A 459 -22.28 -2.07 16.13
CA ASP A 459 -21.94 -0.65 16.29
C ASP A 459 -22.28 0.12 15.01
N VAL A 460 -22.74 1.37 15.18
CA VAL A 460 -22.95 2.31 14.07
C VAL A 460 -21.57 2.70 13.47
N PRO A 461 -21.39 2.65 12.15
CA PRO A 461 -20.16 3.11 11.49
C PRO A 461 -19.83 4.57 11.79
N SER A 462 -18.54 4.88 11.89
CA SER A 462 -18.04 6.26 12.00
C SER A 462 -18.42 7.13 10.79
N ASP A 463 -18.60 6.50 9.63
CA ASP A 463 -18.77 7.18 8.36
C ASP A 463 -20.26 7.35 7.97
N GLN A 464 -21.20 6.89 8.81
CA GLN A 464 -22.65 6.96 8.51
C GLN A 464 -23.22 8.38 8.61
N SER A 465 -22.55 9.28 9.33
CA SER A 465 -22.93 10.71 9.40
C SER A 465 -22.89 11.45 8.05
N GLU A 466 -22.21 10.90 7.04
CA GLU A 466 -22.16 11.45 5.68
C GLU A 466 -23.36 11.02 4.81
N ILE A 467 -24.07 9.93 5.16
CA ILE A 467 -25.12 9.33 4.31
C ILE A 467 -26.48 10.00 4.55
N ASP A 468 -26.79 10.41 5.78
CA ASP A 468 -28.06 11.08 6.13
C ASP A 468 -28.16 12.53 5.60
N GLN A 469 -27.06 13.10 5.10
CA GLN A 469 -27.04 14.46 4.51
C GLN A 469 -27.58 14.53 3.07
N TRP A 470 -27.75 13.40 2.38
CA TRP A 470 -28.20 13.37 0.97
C TRP A 470 -29.60 12.80 0.75
N SER A 471 -30.29 12.38 1.82
CA SER A 471 -31.62 11.75 1.74
C SER A 471 -32.79 12.75 1.81
N ILE A 472 -32.54 14.06 1.95
CA ILE A 472 -33.57 15.10 2.05
C ILE A 472 -33.39 16.16 0.96
N SER A 473 -33.61 15.76 -0.29
CA SER A 473 -34.04 16.65 -1.39
C SER A 473 -34.25 15.79 -2.64
N ASP A 474 -35.44 15.23 -2.79
CA ASP A 474 -35.88 14.55 -4.00
C ASP A 474 -36.68 15.55 -4.86
N ASP A 475 -36.07 16.04 -5.95
CA ASP A 475 -36.72 16.27 -7.24
C ASP A 475 -35.64 16.58 -8.31
N SER A 476 -34.93 15.54 -8.77
CA SER A 476 -34.12 15.57 -10.00
C SER A 476 -33.77 14.15 -10.45
N PRO A 477 -33.60 13.91 -11.76
CA PRO A 477 -33.52 12.56 -12.31
C PRO A 477 -32.34 11.78 -11.71
N ARG A 478 -32.72 10.67 -11.07
CA ARG A 478 -31.92 9.67 -10.36
C ARG A 478 -30.54 9.42 -11.00
N ALA A 479 -29.48 9.86 -10.32
CA ALA A 479 -28.14 9.30 -10.51
C ALA A 479 -28.14 7.82 -10.04
N PRO A 480 -27.37 6.92 -10.66
CA PRO A 480 -27.37 5.51 -10.27
C PRO A 480 -26.87 5.37 -8.83
N SER A 481 -27.68 4.70 -8.00
CA SER A 481 -27.32 4.27 -6.64
C SER A 481 -26.09 3.36 -6.68
N PRO A 482 -25.30 3.27 -5.60
CA PRO A 482 -24.33 2.19 -5.46
C PRO A 482 -25.08 0.86 -5.70
N ARG A 483 -24.55 0.06 -6.63
CA ARG A 483 -25.22 -1.15 -7.14
C ARG A 483 -25.53 -2.08 -5.96
N SER A 484 -26.81 -2.38 -5.78
CA SER A 484 -27.32 -3.40 -4.87
C SER A 484 -26.71 -4.75 -5.26
N PHE A 485 -26.04 -5.43 -4.33
CA PHE A 485 -25.16 -6.53 -4.66
C PHE A 485 -25.82 -7.89 -4.95
N PHE A 486 -27.12 -8.11 -4.72
CA PHE A 486 -27.73 -9.41 -5.05
C PHE A 486 -29.21 -9.28 -5.45
N ALA A 487 -29.47 -9.40 -6.75
CA ALA A 487 -30.76 -9.79 -7.32
C ALA A 487 -30.53 -11.02 -8.22
N ALA A 488 -30.58 -12.20 -7.61
CA ALA A 488 -31.00 -13.52 -8.14
C ALA A 488 -30.47 -14.62 -7.22
#